data_AF-A0A2R5LK10-F1
#
_entry.id   AF-A0A2R5LK10-F1
#
_cell.length_a   1.000
_cell.length_b   1.000
_cell.length_c   1.000
_cell.angle_alpha   90.00
_cell.angle_beta   90.00
_cell.angle_gamma   90.00
#
_symmetry.space_group_name_H-M   'P 1'
#
loop_
_entity.id
_entity.type
_entity.pdbx_description
1 polymer ?
#
loop_
_entity_poly.entity_id
_entity_poly.type
_entity_poly.pdbx_seq_one_letter_code
_entity_poly.pdbx_strand_id
1 'polypeptide(L)'
;MADSKYAGLPGIAHDQPDVYETDELPEAEQVISDAYVDQSDSVEKLSLSATDAYNRFKGCIVDNSASDFTEGISRTHARGYDVISGEWEMAGDKEKESPEQKWRRLQCEVKELITDVDAIKESIQEGDKQGSGIAPGQLLQSVAQMQKMLLDLNLEHTLGPDALFCLSDPQAALRKKMFAQLEMLKAGSSSKGDSPAVPPTRGHPTVPAGGFAYELYYRPEYSKLQETAKLAMLEDRIKKLENIVGFDSQKLAMLTGPTNGKSLIEVANHLSSKLFLLEAPNIEQVEARLLVLQQRLQQLSEKRVLQEDADRQSKVNELYELLRKADTLSDSLPRVVERLVCLQDIHEQALHFSKALNQLDLVQQHLSLGLKNNDKSLSDVQKNFVQNIETINKNISLLESKLSQLKK
;
A
#
# COMPACT_ATOMS: atom_id res chain seq x y z
N MET A 1 -49.16 -1.12 -14.41
CA MET A 1 -49.92 -0.43 -13.34
C MET A 1 -49.47 1.01 -13.34
N ALA A 2 -50.39 1.98 -13.47
CA ALA A 2 -50.02 3.39 -13.57
C ALA A 2 -49.38 3.89 -12.25
N ASP A 3 -48.28 4.64 -12.35
CA ASP A 3 -47.68 5.30 -11.19
C ASP A 3 -48.67 6.35 -10.64
N SER A 4 -48.89 6.32 -9.33
CA SER A 4 -49.80 7.21 -8.61
C SER A 4 -49.48 8.69 -8.83
N LYS A 5 -48.24 9.03 -9.21
CA LYS A 5 -47.84 10.41 -9.51
C LYS A 5 -48.49 10.97 -10.78
N TYR A 6 -48.78 10.13 -11.78
CA TYR A 6 -49.23 10.56 -13.10
C TYR A 6 -50.72 10.32 -13.37
N ALA A 7 -51.41 9.59 -12.50
CA ALA A 7 -52.82 9.22 -12.65
C ALA A 7 -53.80 10.42 -12.73
N GLY A 8 -53.42 11.58 -12.18
CA GLY A 8 -54.26 12.80 -12.18
C GLY A 8 -54.00 13.74 -13.35
N LEU A 9 -53.03 13.45 -14.22
CA LEU A 9 -52.65 14.33 -15.32
C LEU A 9 -53.39 13.93 -16.61
N PRO A 10 -54.11 14.86 -17.27
CA PRO A 10 -54.70 14.59 -18.58
C PRO A 10 -53.60 14.47 -19.66
N GLY A 11 -53.77 13.55 -20.60
CA GLY A 11 -52.87 13.39 -21.75
C GLY A 11 -51.68 12.44 -21.57
N ILE A 12 -51.64 11.65 -20.49
CA ILE A 12 -50.64 10.59 -20.31
C ILE A 12 -51.07 9.33 -21.09
N ALA A 13 -50.17 8.76 -21.89
CA ALA A 13 -50.40 7.50 -22.60
C ALA A 13 -50.21 6.33 -21.63
N HIS A 14 -51.28 5.59 -21.35
CA HIS A 14 -51.27 4.46 -20.40
C HIS A 14 -51.08 3.11 -21.10
N ASP A 15 -51.50 3.01 -22.36
CA ASP A 15 -51.56 1.77 -23.15
C ASP A 15 -50.48 1.72 -24.25
N GLN A 16 -49.40 2.50 -24.09
CA GLN A 16 -48.26 2.48 -25.00
C GLN A 16 -47.05 1.85 -24.31
N PRO A 17 -46.19 1.11 -25.05
CA PRO A 17 -44.92 0.64 -24.51
C PRO A 17 -44.05 1.84 -24.14
N ASP A 18 -43.32 1.70 -23.03
CA ASP A 18 -42.44 2.75 -22.50
C ASP A 18 -41.22 3.00 -23.42
N VAL A 19 -40.78 1.95 -24.14
CA VAL A 19 -39.62 1.98 -25.04
C VAL A 19 -39.99 1.36 -26.38
N TYR A 20 -39.66 2.07 -27.48
CA TYR A 20 -39.72 1.54 -28.85
C TYR A 20 -38.29 1.32 -29.34
N GLU A 21 -37.84 0.08 -29.31
CA GLU A 21 -36.51 -0.32 -29.78
C GLU A 21 -36.61 -1.33 -30.93
N THR A 22 -35.56 -1.39 -31.74
CA THR A 22 -35.39 -2.44 -32.75
C THR A 22 -34.97 -3.73 -32.06
N ASP A 23 -35.34 -4.89 -32.62
CA ASP A 23 -34.93 -6.19 -32.09
C ASP A 23 -33.41 -6.24 -31.83
N GLU A 24 -33.01 -6.58 -30.61
CA GLU A 24 -31.60 -6.76 -30.27
C GLU A 24 -31.03 -7.93 -31.11
N LEU A 25 -30.26 -7.58 -32.13
CA LEU A 25 -29.45 -8.56 -32.85
C LEU A 25 -28.28 -8.99 -31.96
N PRO A 26 -27.85 -10.26 -32.03
CA PRO A 26 -26.67 -10.74 -31.30
C PRO A 26 -25.36 -10.19 -31.90
N GLU A 27 -25.18 -8.88 -31.90
CA GLU A 27 -23.95 -8.20 -32.35
C GLU A 27 -22.77 -8.52 -31.41
N ALA A 28 -23.05 -8.90 -30.16
CA ALA A 28 -22.05 -9.24 -29.14
C ALA A 28 -21.24 -10.53 -29.43
N GLU A 29 -21.68 -11.38 -30.36
CA GLU A 29 -20.91 -12.58 -30.79
C GLU A 29 -19.92 -12.27 -31.92
N GLN A 30 -19.96 -11.07 -32.51
CA GLN A 30 -18.98 -10.62 -33.51
C GLN A 30 -17.76 -10.01 -32.82
N VAL A 31 -17.06 -10.80 -32.00
CA VAL A 31 -15.70 -10.44 -31.59
C VAL A 31 -14.79 -10.66 -32.80
N ILE A 32 -14.75 -9.67 -33.69
CA ILE A 32 -13.59 -9.48 -34.55
C ILE A 32 -12.47 -9.16 -33.57
N SER A 33 -11.58 -10.12 -33.34
CA SER A 33 -10.40 -9.92 -32.51
C SER A 33 -9.57 -8.79 -33.13
N ASP A 34 -9.80 -7.57 -32.64
CA ASP A 34 -9.01 -6.42 -33.05
C ASP A 34 -7.55 -6.66 -32.68
N ALA A 35 -6.69 -6.37 -33.66
CA ALA A 35 -5.23 -6.54 -33.66
C ALA A 35 -4.69 -7.94 -34.03
N TYR A 36 -5.01 -8.40 -35.24
CA TYR A 36 -3.95 -9.05 -36.04
C TYR A 36 -2.88 -8.00 -36.33
N VAL A 37 -1.87 -7.88 -35.45
CA VAL A 37 -0.61 -7.23 -35.82
C VAL A 37 0.00 -8.11 -36.90
N ASP A 38 -0.12 -7.65 -38.13
CA ASP A 38 0.37 -8.29 -39.35
C ASP A 38 1.74 -8.93 -39.05
N GLN A 39 1.78 -10.26 -39.05
CA GLN A 39 3.01 -11.02 -38.83
C GLN A 39 3.80 -10.92 -40.13
N SER A 40 4.41 -9.76 -40.37
CA SER A 40 5.30 -9.58 -41.50
C SER A 40 6.60 -10.34 -41.25
N ASP A 41 7.05 -11.13 -42.22
CA ASP A 41 8.31 -11.90 -42.17
C ASP A 41 9.56 -10.99 -42.00
N SER A 42 9.40 -9.67 -42.15
CA SER A 42 10.44 -8.66 -41.99
C SER A 42 10.55 -8.09 -40.57
N VAL A 43 9.63 -8.41 -39.65
CA VAL A 43 9.61 -7.86 -38.29
C VAL A 43 9.71 -8.97 -37.25
N GLU A 44 10.85 -9.03 -36.57
CA GLU A 44 11.03 -9.91 -35.42
C GLU A 44 10.29 -9.35 -34.20
N LYS A 45 9.29 -10.11 -33.70
CA LYS A 45 8.59 -9.79 -32.46
C LYS A 45 9.37 -10.34 -31.27
N LEU A 46 10.10 -9.46 -30.58
CA LEU A 46 10.82 -9.80 -29.37
C LEU A 46 9.92 -9.62 -28.14
N SER A 47 9.65 -10.70 -27.41
CA SER A 47 8.99 -10.63 -26.11
C SER A 47 10.01 -10.20 -25.05
N LEU A 48 9.96 -8.95 -24.64
CA LEU A 48 10.80 -8.42 -23.57
C LEU A 48 10.17 -8.73 -22.21
N SER A 49 10.86 -9.55 -21.41
CA SER A 49 10.54 -9.77 -20.00
C SER A 49 11.25 -8.70 -19.16
N ALA A 50 10.47 -7.85 -18.49
CA ALA A 50 11.01 -6.80 -17.63
C ALA A 50 11.89 -7.37 -16.49
N THR A 51 11.54 -8.56 -16.00
CA THR A 51 12.30 -9.27 -14.95
C THR A 51 13.66 -9.73 -15.47
N ASP A 52 13.72 -10.28 -16.67
CA ASP A 52 14.98 -10.75 -17.26
C ASP A 52 15.88 -9.59 -17.65
N ALA A 53 15.30 -8.50 -18.18
CA ALA A 53 16.02 -7.26 -18.44
C ALA A 53 16.59 -6.67 -17.13
N TYR A 54 15.78 -6.59 -16.07
CA TYR A 54 16.24 -6.12 -14.76
C TYR A 54 17.41 -6.95 -14.23
N ASN A 55 17.30 -8.28 -14.29
CA ASN A 55 18.38 -9.18 -13.83
C ASN A 55 19.68 -9.01 -14.64
N ARG A 56 19.58 -8.72 -15.95
CA ARG A 56 20.76 -8.47 -16.79
C ARG A 56 21.49 -7.17 -16.44
N PHE A 57 20.76 -6.13 -16.05
CA PHE A 57 21.34 -4.83 -15.70
C PHE A 57 21.54 -4.64 -14.19
N LYS A 58 21.13 -5.61 -13.37
CA LYS A 58 21.31 -5.57 -11.92
C LYS A 58 22.81 -5.56 -11.59
N GLY A 59 23.28 -4.46 -10.99
CA GLY A 59 24.68 -4.26 -10.63
C GLY A 59 25.53 -3.54 -11.69
N CYS A 60 24.94 -3.14 -12.82
CA CYS A 60 25.57 -2.18 -13.73
C CYS A 60 25.28 -0.76 -13.22
N ILE A 61 26.32 0.00 -12.93
CA ILE A 61 26.22 1.42 -12.55
C ILE A 61 26.75 2.23 -13.73
N VAL A 62 26.07 3.32 -14.04
CA VAL A 62 26.50 4.23 -15.10
C VAL A 62 27.30 5.37 -14.47
N ASP A 63 28.56 5.51 -14.84
CA ASP A 63 29.36 6.68 -14.45
C ASP A 63 29.16 7.82 -15.44
N ASN A 64 29.00 9.03 -14.89
CA ASN A 64 28.79 10.28 -15.61
C ASN A 64 29.97 11.24 -15.43
N SER A 65 31.03 10.84 -14.73
CA SER A 65 32.17 11.71 -14.42
C SER A 65 32.93 12.21 -15.65
N ALA A 66 32.99 11.41 -16.71
CA ALA A 66 33.73 11.69 -17.94
C ALA A 66 32.86 12.13 -19.11
N SER A 67 31.53 12.26 -18.93
CA SER A 67 30.64 12.61 -20.03
C SER A 67 30.57 14.13 -20.23
N ASP A 68 31.05 14.57 -21.39
CA ASP A 68 30.96 15.96 -21.85
C ASP A 68 30.38 15.95 -23.27
N PHE A 69 29.16 16.45 -23.41
CA PHE A 69 28.43 16.58 -24.68
C PHE A 69 28.52 17.99 -25.27
N THR A 70 29.34 18.88 -24.68
CA THR A 70 29.57 20.18 -25.27
C THR A 70 30.46 20.03 -26.51
N GLU A 71 30.08 20.66 -27.64
CA GLU A 71 30.83 20.67 -28.92
C GLU A 71 32.15 21.48 -28.84
N GLY A 72 32.82 21.48 -27.68
CA GLY A 72 34.11 22.09 -27.49
C GLY A 72 35.22 21.21 -28.05
N ILE A 73 36.12 21.78 -28.84
CA ILE A 73 37.31 21.10 -29.36
C ILE A 73 38.25 20.80 -28.17
N SER A 74 38.07 19.64 -27.53
CA SER A 74 38.94 19.15 -26.45
C SER A 74 40.10 18.32 -27.01
N ARG A 75 41.21 18.26 -26.26
CA ARG A 75 42.41 17.46 -26.61
C ARG A 75 42.21 15.96 -26.35
N THR A 76 41.22 15.60 -25.56
CA THR A 76 40.87 14.21 -25.23
C THR A 76 39.58 13.82 -25.95
N HIS A 77 39.51 12.61 -26.50
CA HIS A 77 38.29 12.12 -27.13
C HIS A 77 37.15 12.15 -26.10
N ALA A 78 36.04 12.80 -26.44
CA ALA A 78 34.85 12.79 -25.60
C ALA A 78 34.41 11.32 -25.43
N ARG A 79 34.38 10.84 -24.19
CA ARG A 79 33.77 9.56 -23.85
C ARG A 79 32.36 9.83 -23.38
N GLY A 80 31.43 8.98 -23.79
CA GLY A 80 30.07 9.03 -23.30
C GLY A 80 29.98 8.46 -21.89
N TYR A 81 28.82 7.90 -21.57
CA TYR A 81 28.63 7.13 -20.36
C TYR A 81 29.48 5.86 -20.37
N ASP A 82 30.30 5.66 -19.33
CA ASP A 82 31.00 4.40 -19.09
C ASP A 82 30.14 3.52 -18.14
N VAL A 83 29.97 2.25 -18.50
CA VAL A 83 29.23 1.28 -17.68
C VAL A 83 30.23 0.55 -16.80
N ILE A 84 30.14 0.80 -15.50
CA ILE A 84 30.91 0.07 -14.49
C ILE A 84 30.09 -1.16 -14.11
N SER A 85 30.60 -2.34 -14.47
CA SER A 85 29.98 -3.63 -14.15
C SER A 85 30.88 -4.42 -13.21
N GLY A 86 30.46 -4.55 -11.95
CA GLY A 86 31.13 -5.36 -10.92
C GLY A 86 31.60 -4.57 -9.69
N GLU A 87 31.48 -5.18 -8.51
CA GLU A 87 31.97 -4.66 -7.22
C GLU A 87 33.48 -4.89 -7.01
N TRP A 88 34.18 -5.44 -8.01
CA TRP A 88 35.57 -5.88 -7.90
C TRP A 88 36.52 -4.91 -8.59
N GLU A 89 36.87 -3.83 -7.89
CA GLU A 89 38.04 -3.03 -8.25
C GLU A 89 39.17 -3.34 -7.26
N MET A 90 40.26 -3.92 -7.78
CA MET A 90 41.59 -3.70 -7.20
C MET A 90 42.02 -2.30 -7.64
N ALA A 91 42.30 -1.42 -6.69
CA ALA A 91 42.81 -0.09 -7.00
C ALA A 91 44.07 -0.23 -7.87
N GLY A 92 44.10 0.47 -9.01
CA GLY A 92 45.32 0.57 -9.81
C GLY A 92 46.43 1.23 -8.98
N ASP A 93 47.67 0.89 -9.32
CA ASP A 93 48.95 1.13 -8.61
C ASP A 93 49.27 2.58 -8.16
N LYS A 94 48.35 3.53 -8.33
CA LYS A 94 48.54 4.98 -8.11
C LYS A 94 47.41 5.69 -7.37
N GLU A 95 46.36 5.01 -6.93
CA GLU A 95 45.29 5.61 -6.11
C GLU A 95 45.39 5.19 -4.63
N LYS A 96 44.96 6.09 -3.71
CA LYS A 96 44.98 5.79 -2.26
C LYS A 96 43.85 4.83 -1.93
N GLU A 97 44.20 3.60 -1.57
CA GLU A 97 43.25 2.56 -1.15
C GLU A 97 42.40 2.98 0.06
N SER A 98 41.10 2.68 0.02
CA SER A 98 40.23 2.79 1.20
C SER A 98 40.57 1.70 2.24
N PRO A 99 40.27 1.91 3.54
CA PRO A 99 40.56 0.91 4.57
C PRO A 99 39.94 -0.48 4.29
N GLU A 100 38.75 -0.52 3.68
CA GLU A 100 38.08 -1.78 3.30
C GLU A 100 38.71 -2.45 2.07
N GLN A 101 39.21 -1.67 1.11
CA GLN A 101 39.96 -2.19 -0.04
C GLN A 101 41.33 -2.73 0.40
N LYS A 102 42.02 -2.01 1.29
CA LYS A 102 43.28 -2.46 1.87
C LYS A 102 43.12 -3.74 2.69
N TRP A 103 42.03 -3.86 3.47
CA TRP A 103 41.72 -5.10 4.19
C TRP A 103 41.46 -6.26 3.23
N ARG A 104 40.71 -6.05 2.14
CA ARG A 104 40.47 -7.07 1.11
C ARG A 104 41.75 -7.47 0.39
N ARG A 105 42.64 -6.53 0.05
CA ARG A 105 43.97 -6.82 -0.51
C ARG A 105 44.81 -7.64 0.46
N LEU A 106 44.88 -7.25 1.73
CA LEU A 106 45.60 -8.02 2.76
C LEU A 106 45.02 -9.43 2.92
N GLN A 107 43.70 -9.60 2.81
CA GLN A 107 43.09 -10.92 2.82
C GLN A 107 43.51 -11.78 1.62
N CYS A 108 43.65 -11.18 0.44
CA CYS A 108 44.16 -11.85 -0.75
C CYS A 108 45.66 -12.16 -0.63
N GLU A 109 46.49 -11.20 -0.21
CA GLU A 109 47.94 -11.38 0.01
C GLU A 109 48.23 -12.45 1.08
N VAL A 110 47.43 -12.51 2.15
CA VAL A 110 47.56 -13.57 3.18
C VAL A 110 47.16 -14.94 2.61
N LYS A 111 46.15 -15.01 1.74
CA LYS A 111 45.78 -16.27 1.05
C LYS A 111 46.85 -16.72 0.06
N GLU A 112 47.41 -15.79 -0.70
CA GLU A 112 48.53 -16.04 -1.61
C GLU A 112 49.77 -16.53 -0.84
N LEU A 113 50.07 -15.91 0.30
CA LEU A 113 51.14 -16.37 1.18
C LEU A 113 50.89 -17.77 1.75
N ILE A 114 49.64 -18.13 2.04
CA ILE A 114 49.29 -19.52 2.44
C ILE A 114 49.59 -20.48 1.28
N THR A 115 49.15 -20.15 0.06
CA THR A 115 49.39 -21.01 -1.10
C THR A 115 50.88 -21.16 -1.43
N ASP A 116 51.66 -20.10 -1.27
CA ASP A 116 53.12 -20.14 -1.48
C ASP A 116 53.82 -20.97 -0.40
N VAL A 117 53.41 -20.85 0.86
CA VAL A 117 53.97 -21.66 1.96
C VAL A 117 53.61 -23.14 1.81
N ASP A 118 52.40 -23.45 1.34
CA ASP A 118 51.98 -24.82 1.01
C ASP A 118 52.77 -25.37 -0.19
N ALA A 119 52.99 -24.57 -1.24
CA ALA A 119 53.84 -24.96 -2.37
C ALA A 119 55.31 -25.18 -1.97
N ILE A 120 55.85 -24.35 -1.07
CA ILE A 120 57.19 -24.52 -0.50
C ILE A 120 57.25 -25.80 0.34
N LYS A 121 56.21 -26.10 1.12
CA LYS A 121 56.12 -27.34 1.90
C LYS A 121 56.08 -28.59 1.01
N GLU A 122 55.39 -28.53 -0.13
CA GLU A 122 55.40 -29.60 -1.14
C GLU A 122 56.79 -29.74 -1.78
N SER A 123 57.44 -28.63 -2.16
CA SER A 123 58.80 -28.66 -2.74
C SER A 123 59.88 -29.21 -1.78
N ILE A 124 59.74 -28.96 -0.47
CA ILE A 124 60.64 -29.50 0.56
C ILE A 124 60.44 -31.02 0.74
N GLN A 125 59.25 -31.55 0.48
CA GLN A 125 58.99 -32.99 0.49
C GLN A 125 59.61 -33.71 -0.71
N GLU A 126 59.76 -33.04 -1.85
CA GLU A 126 60.29 -33.62 -3.09
C GLU A 126 61.83 -33.57 -3.21
N GLY A 127 62.52 -32.96 -2.24
CA GLY A 127 63.95 -33.16 -2.03
C GLY A 127 64.83 -31.97 -2.40
N ASP A 128 64.96 -31.03 -1.45
CA ASP A 128 66.15 -30.19 -1.33
C ASP A 128 66.42 -29.91 0.17
N LYS A 129 67.50 -30.51 0.69
CA LYS A 129 67.95 -30.29 2.08
C LYS A 129 69.02 -29.20 2.10
N GLN A 130 68.63 -27.93 2.01
CA GLN A 130 69.38 -26.80 2.61
C GLN A 130 68.63 -25.45 2.49
N GLY A 131 68.33 -24.84 3.65
CA GLY A 131 67.88 -23.44 3.84
C GLY A 131 66.34 -23.27 3.81
N SER A 132 65.63 -22.71 4.80
CA SER A 132 65.99 -21.76 5.86
C SER A 132 65.32 -22.14 7.20
N GLY A 133 65.84 -21.60 8.30
CA GLY A 133 65.59 -22.04 9.68
C GLY A 133 64.22 -21.76 10.29
N ILE A 134 63.13 -21.81 9.52
CA ILE A 134 61.76 -21.75 10.04
C ILE A 134 61.01 -22.96 9.49
N ALA A 135 60.54 -23.84 10.37
CA ALA A 135 59.75 -25.00 9.94
C ALA A 135 58.52 -24.49 9.16
N PRO A 136 58.29 -24.95 7.91
CA PRO A 136 57.17 -24.47 7.09
C PRO A 136 55.81 -24.69 7.79
N GLY A 137 55.72 -25.70 8.66
CA GLY A 137 54.55 -25.93 9.52
C GLY A 137 54.33 -24.85 10.60
N GLN A 138 55.39 -24.25 11.16
CA GLN A 138 55.26 -23.13 12.10
C GLN A 138 54.87 -21.84 11.38
N LEU A 139 55.39 -21.62 10.17
CA LEU A 139 55.00 -20.49 9.34
C LEU A 139 53.52 -20.59 8.94
N LEU A 140 53.07 -21.76 8.47
CA LEU A 140 51.66 -22.01 8.15
C LEU A 140 50.75 -21.80 9.36
N GLN A 141 51.16 -22.25 10.55
CA GLN A 141 50.42 -22.01 11.78
C GLN A 141 50.36 -20.52 12.14
N SER A 142 51.46 -19.77 11.96
CA SER A 142 51.48 -18.33 12.21
C SER A 142 50.66 -17.53 11.20
N VAL A 143 50.63 -17.94 9.92
CA VAL A 143 49.83 -17.30 8.87
C VAL A 143 48.34 -17.63 9.05
N ALA A 144 48.00 -18.86 9.44
CA ALA A 144 46.63 -19.22 9.82
C ALA A 144 46.15 -18.46 11.08
N GLN A 145 47.03 -18.24 12.06
CA GLN A 145 46.73 -17.36 13.20
C GLN A 145 46.54 -15.91 12.76
N MET A 146 47.34 -15.40 11.82
CA MET A 146 47.17 -14.06 11.25
C MET A 146 45.84 -13.92 10.51
N GLN A 147 45.43 -14.93 9.74
CA GLN A 147 44.11 -14.98 9.10
C GLN A 147 42.99 -14.97 10.14
N LYS A 148 43.13 -15.73 11.22
CA LYS A 148 42.15 -15.75 12.32
C LYS A 148 42.08 -14.40 13.04
N MET A 149 43.22 -13.78 13.35
CA MET A 149 43.27 -12.44 13.96
C MET A 149 42.68 -11.36 13.05
N LEU A 150 42.90 -11.43 11.73
CA LEU A 150 42.27 -10.53 10.74
C LEU A 150 40.74 -10.70 10.68
N LEU A 151 40.24 -11.91 10.94
CA LEU A 151 38.81 -12.21 11.02
C LEU A 151 38.20 -11.77 12.35
N ASP A 152 38.89 -12.02 13.47
CA ASP A 152 38.47 -11.67 14.83
C ASP A 152 38.50 -10.15 15.06
N LEU A 153 39.50 -9.42 14.53
CA LEU A 153 39.54 -7.96 14.57
C LEU A 153 38.32 -7.32 13.87
N ASN A 154 37.79 -7.97 12.83
CA ASN A 154 36.57 -7.50 12.17
C ASN A 154 35.35 -7.69 13.09
N LEU A 155 35.25 -8.79 13.84
CA LEU A 155 34.15 -9.04 14.79
C LEU A 155 34.25 -8.20 16.08
N GLU A 156 35.45 -8.00 16.61
CA GLU A 156 35.67 -7.29 17.86
C GLU A 156 35.59 -5.77 17.69
N HIS A 157 36.12 -5.22 16.60
CA HIS A 157 36.01 -3.79 16.30
C HIS A 157 34.60 -3.38 15.86
N THR A 158 33.81 -4.30 15.29
CA THR A 158 32.44 -3.99 14.87
C THR A 158 31.40 -4.16 15.99
N LEU A 159 31.59 -5.08 16.94
CA LEU A 159 30.55 -5.40 17.93
C LEU A 159 30.97 -5.21 19.40
N GLY A 160 32.19 -5.50 19.84
CA GLY A 160 32.54 -5.47 21.28
C GLY A 160 31.82 -6.53 22.15
N PRO A 161 32.37 -6.87 23.34
CA PRO A 161 31.92 -8.01 24.15
C PRO A 161 30.53 -7.82 24.78
N ASP A 162 30.13 -6.59 25.08
CA ASP A 162 28.82 -6.26 25.65
C ASP A 162 27.70 -6.25 24.59
N ALA A 163 28.03 -6.06 23.31
CA ALA A 163 27.03 -6.11 22.25
C ALA A 163 26.65 -7.53 21.88
N LEU A 164 27.52 -8.54 22.05
CA LEU A 164 27.17 -9.94 21.76
C LEU A 164 26.02 -10.43 22.65
N PHE A 165 25.99 -10.03 23.93
CA PHE A 165 24.88 -10.33 24.83
C PHE A 165 23.65 -9.47 24.54
N CYS A 166 23.83 -8.20 24.18
CA CYS A 166 22.75 -7.31 23.79
C CYS A 166 22.14 -7.66 22.41
N LEU A 167 22.87 -8.31 21.50
CA LEU A 167 22.39 -8.66 20.16
C LEU A 167 21.49 -9.91 20.17
N SER A 168 21.73 -10.84 21.10
CA SER A 168 20.89 -12.02 21.27
C SER A 168 19.45 -11.70 21.69
N ASP A 169 19.24 -10.67 22.52
CA ASP A 169 17.91 -10.09 22.78
C ASP A 169 18.05 -8.65 23.38
N PRO A 170 18.10 -7.61 22.53
CA PRO A 170 18.33 -6.24 22.98
C PRO A 170 17.18 -5.70 23.82
N GLN A 171 15.97 -6.21 23.60
CA GLN A 171 14.81 -5.76 24.35
C GLN A 171 14.72 -6.42 25.72
N ALA A 172 15.13 -7.69 25.87
CA ALA A 172 15.12 -8.35 27.18
C ALA A 172 16.13 -7.75 28.16
N ALA A 173 17.30 -7.35 27.70
CA ALA A 173 18.30 -6.68 28.52
C ALA A 173 17.82 -5.30 29.02
N LEU A 174 17.18 -4.52 28.15
CA LEU A 174 16.58 -3.22 28.48
C LEU A 174 15.42 -3.37 29.48
N ARG A 175 14.51 -4.33 29.25
CA ARG A 175 13.41 -4.65 30.18
C ARG A 175 13.94 -5.00 31.56
N LYS A 176 14.93 -5.90 31.67
CA LYS A 176 15.51 -6.30 32.96
C LYS A 176 16.16 -5.14 33.71
N LYS A 177 16.92 -4.27 33.02
CA LYS A 177 17.52 -3.07 33.64
C LYS A 177 16.45 -2.10 34.14
N MET A 178 15.39 -1.88 33.37
CA MET A 178 14.29 -0.99 33.75
C MET A 178 13.49 -1.55 34.94
N PHE A 179 13.19 -2.86 34.96
CA PHE A 179 12.55 -3.52 36.10
C PHE A 179 13.40 -3.43 37.37
N ALA A 180 14.71 -3.65 37.27
CA ALA A 180 15.62 -3.53 38.42
C ALA A 180 15.67 -2.09 38.98
N GLN A 181 15.65 -1.08 38.10
CA GLN A 181 15.59 0.34 38.50
C GLN A 181 14.25 0.69 39.18
N LEU A 182 13.14 0.14 38.70
CA LEU A 182 11.82 0.31 39.33
C LEU A 182 11.75 -0.40 40.69
N GLU A 183 12.36 -1.58 40.84
CA GLU A 183 12.41 -2.31 42.12
C GLU A 183 13.31 -1.64 43.16
N MET A 184 14.50 -1.16 42.78
CA MET A 184 15.40 -0.42 43.68
C MET A 184 14.74 0.80 44.31
N LEU A 185 13.80 1.41 43.60
CA LEU A 185 13.24 2.70 43.96
C LEU A 185 11.79 2.63 44.44
N LYS A 186 11.11 1.49 44.20
CA LYS A 186 10.06 0.97 45.09
C LYS A 186 10.60 0.66 46.50
N ALA A 187 11.80 0.10 46.61
CA ALA A 187 12.42 -0.18 47.90
C ALA A 187 12.90 1.09 48.65
N GLY A 188 13.16 2.19 47.92
CA GLY A 188 13.54 3.48 48.51
C GLY A 188 12.37 4.34 49.03
N SER A 189 11.13 4.06 48.61
CA SER A 189 9.93 4.85 48.95
C SER A 189 9.28 4.48 50.30
N SER A 190 9.74 3.44 50.99
CA SER A 190 9.08 2.90 52.19
C SER A 190 9.61 3.45 53.53
N SER A 191 10.32 4.59 53.55
CA SER A 191 10.75 5.22 54.80
C SER A 191 10.45 6.73 54.88
N LYS A 192 9.57 7.09 55.83
CA LYS A 192 9.14 8.44 56.31
C LYS A 192 8.15 9.15 55.39
N GLY A 193 7.06 9.80 55.84
CA GLY A 193 6.58 10.25 57.15
C GLY A 193 5.56 11.38 56.88
N ASP A 194 4.53 11.48 57.73
CA ASP A 194 3.22 12.15 57.55
C ASP A 194 3.21 13.72 57.51
N SER A 195 2.08 14.29 57.01
CA SER A 195 1.54 15.69 57.13
C SER A 195 1.77 16.72 55.97
N PRO A 196 0.95 17.80 55.85
CA PRO A 196 -0.34 17.86 55.15
C PRO A 196 -0.39 18.89 53.98
N ALA A 197 -1.42 18.75 53.13
CA ALA A 197 -1.59 19.43 51.85
C ALA A 197 -1.99 20.92 51.93
N VAL A 198 -1.34 21.76 51.10
CA VAL A 198 -1.78 23.08 50.65
C VAL A 198 -1.94 23.02 49.11
N PRO A 199 -3.02 23.56 48.50
CA PRO A 199 -3.30 23.40 47.07
C PRO A 199 -2.44 24.34 46.19
N PRO A 200 -1.90 23.89 45.05
CA PRO A 200 -1.10 24.73 44.17
C PRO A 200 -1.91 25.39 43.03
N THR A 201 -1.58 26.65 42.78
CA THR A 201 -1.98 27.46 41.63
C THR A 201 -1.20 27.05 40.36
N ARG A 202 -1.86 27.19 39.20
CA ARG A 202 -1.40 26.74 37.87
C ARG A 202 -0.07 27.37 37.41
N GLY A 203 0.82 26.52 36.90
CA GLY A 203 1.94 26.89 36.01
C GLY A 203 3.26 26.24 36.42
N HIS A 204 3.74 25.28 35.62
CA HIS A 204 4.89 24.37 35.82
C HIS A 204 4.66 23.18 36.79
N PRO A 205 4.77 21.92 36.30
CA PRO A 205 4.85 20.77 37.19
C PRO A 205 6.27 20.68 37.77
N THR A 206 6.49 21.28 38.94
CA THR A 206 7.57 20.85 39.82
C THR A 206 7.20 19.47 40.33
N VAL A 207 7.93 18.44 39.88
CA VAL A 207 7.81 17.07 40.38
C VAL A 207 7.97 17.10 41.91
N PRO A 208 7.01 16.59 42.70
CA PRO A 208 7.20 16.44 44.14
C PRO A 208 8.35 15.45 44.38
N ALA A 209 9.25 15.78 45.32
CA ALA A 209 10.38 14.94 45.70
C ALA A 209 9.89 13.54 46.13
N GLY A 210 9.90 12.58 45.20
CA GLY A 210 9.41 11.21 45.38
C GLY A 210 8.37 10.72 44.36
N GLY A 211 7.90 11.54 43.41
CA GLY A 211 6.95 11.12 42.37
C GLY A 211 7.62 10.77 41.04
N PHE A 212 7.38 9.56 40.51
CA PHE A 212 7.81 9.19 39.15
C PHE A 212 6.78 9.65 38.13
N ALA A 213 7.19 10.49 37.17
CA ALA A 213 6.41 10.80 35.98
C ALA A 213 6.72 9.74 34.91
N TYR A 214 5.73 8.89 34.59
CA TYR A 214 5.85 7.97 33.46
C TYR A 214 5.38 8.66 32.20
N GLU A 215 6.34 9.08 31.36
CA GLU A 215 6.04 9.66 30.06
C GLU A 215 5.87 8.55 29.03
N LEU A 216 4.62 8.30 28.64
CA LEU A 216 4.26 7.36 27.57
C LEU A 216 4.53 8.00 26.20
N TYR A 217 5.66 7.65 25.59
CA TYR A 217 5.95 7.98 24.20
C TYR A 217 5.24 6.99 23.26
N TYR A 218 4.02 7.31 22.85
CA TYR A 218 3.33 6.58 21.78
C TYR A 218 3.83 7.05 20.42
N ARG A 219 4.32 6.13 19.57
CA ARG A 219 4.65 6.41 18.17
C ARG A 219 3.48 5.97 17.27
N PRO A 220 2.55 6.87 16.92
CA PRO A 220 1.36 6.51 16.14
C PRO A 220 1.69 5.98 14.74
N GLU A 221 2.80 6.41 14.15
CA GLU A 221 3.28 5.96 12.84
C GLU A 221 3.57 4.46 12.82
N TYR A 222 4.10 3.91 13.92
CA TYR A 222 4.42 2.48 13.99
C TYR A 222 3.16 1.61 14.01
N SER A 223 2.11 2.02 14.73
CA SER A 223 0.83 1.29 14.74
C SER A 223 0.17 1.32 13.35
N LYS A 224 0.15 2.48 12.70
CA LYS A 224 -0.36 2.61 11.33
C LYS A 224 0.45 1.79 10.33
N LEU A 225 1.77 1.75 10.47
CA LEU A 225 2.65 0.91 9.65
C LEU A 225 2.34 -0.57 9.87
N GLN A 226 2.10 -1.01 11.11
CA GLN A 226 1.71 -2.39 11.38
C GLN A 226 0.34 -2.76 10.79
N GLU A 227 -0.65 -1.86 10.86
CA GLU A 227 -1.96 -2.07 10.24
C GLU A 227 -1.88 -2.14 8.72
N THR A 228 -1.15 -1.21 8.09
CA THR A 228 -0.92 -1.22 6.64
C THR A 228 -0.12 -2.43 6.19
N ALA A 229 0.86 -2.89 6.96
CA ALA A 229 1.58 -4.14 6.69
C ALA A 229 0.64 -5.36 6.73
N LYS A 230 -0.28 -5.43 7.70
CA LYS A 230 -1.31 -6.49 7.75
C LYS A 230 -2.25 -6.43 6.55
N LEU A 231 -2.67 -5.23 6.13
CA LEU A 231 -3.48 -5.04 4.92
C LEU A 231 -2.73 -5.49 3.66
N ALA A 232 -1.46 -5.13 3.53
CA ALA A 232 -0.62 -5.55 2.41
C ALA A 232 -0.42 -7.09 2.36
N MET A 233 -0.31 -7.76 3.52
CA MET A 233 -0.27 -9.22 3.57
C MET A 233 -1.58 -9.87 3.09
N LEU A 234 -2.73 -9.28 3.44
CA LEU A 234 -4.03 -9.74 2.94
C LEU A 234 -4.17 -9.49 1.45
N GLU A 235 -3.72 -8.34 0.96
CA GLU A 235 -3.71 -8.00 -0.46
C GLU A 235 -2.82 -8.94 -1.27
N ASP A 236 -1.61 -9.26 -0.80
CA ASP A 236 -0.72 -10.25 -1.45
C ASP A 236 -1.36 -11.65 -1.47
N ARG A 237 -2.06 -12.03 -0.40
CA ARG A 237 -2.81 -13.30 -0.37
C ARG A 237 -3.98 -13.28 -1.35
N ILE A 238 -4.74 -12.19 -1.43
CA ILE A 238 -5.84 -12.03 -2.38
C ILE A 238 -5.29 -12.08 -3.81
N LYS A 239 -4.21 -11.36 -4.11
CA LYS A 239 -3.52 -11.40 -5.40
C LYS A 239 -3.07 -12.80 -5.78
N LYS A 240 -2.53 -13.58 -4.83
CA LYS A 240 -2.19 -15.00 -5.09
C LYS A 240 -3.43 -15.83 -5.41
N LEU A 241 -4.54 -15.63 -4.71
CA LEU A 241 -5.81 -16.30 -5.00
C LEU A 241 -6.38 -15.87 -6.37
N GLU A 242 -6.31 -14.59 -6.71
CA GLU A 242 -6.71 -14.04 -7.99
C GLU A 242 -5.84 -14.58 -9.14
N ASN A 243 -4.55 -14.74 -8.93
CA ASN A 243 -3.66 -15.36 -9.92
C ASN A 243 -4.00 -16.85 -10.17
N ILE A 244 -4.45 -17.57 -9.14
CA ILE A 244 -4.84 -18.99 -9.25
C ILE A 244 -6.19 -19.12 -9.96
N VAL A 245 -7.17 -18.29 -9.59
CA VAL A 245 -8.52 -18.33 -10.17
C VAL A 245 -8.54 -17.70 -11.58
N GLY A 246 -7.65 -16.75 -11.83
CA GLY A 246 -7.60 -15.93 -13.03
C GLY A 246 -8.60 -14.77 -12.97
N PHE A 247 -8.16 -13.58 -13.38
CA PHE A 247 -9.00 -12.38 -13.49
C PHE A 247 -9.57 -12.16 -14.90
N ASP A 248 -9.15 -12.97 -15.87
CA ASP A 248 -9.50 -12.76 -17.27
C ASP A 248 -10.98 -13.08 -17.49
N SER A 249 -11.79 -12.03 -17.49
CA SER A 249 -13.25 -12.07 -17.70
C SER A 249 -13.61 -12.83 -18.97
N GLN A 250 -12.76 -12.80 -20.00
CA GLN A 250 -12.98 -13.55 -21.24
C GLN A 250 -12.77 -15.06 -21.03
N LYS A 251 -11.71 -15.49 -20.33
CA LYS A 251 -11.50 -16.91 -20.00
C LYS A 251 -12.56 -17.44 -19.03
N LEU A 252 -12.96 -16.62 -18.05
CA LEU A 252 -14.06 -16.95 -17.16
C LEU A 252 -15.38 -17.04 -17.92
N ALA A 253 -15.67 -16.15 -18.87
CA ALA A 253 -16.84 -16.24 -19.73
C ALA A 253 -16.83 -17.50 -20.60
N MET A 254 -15.68 -17.88 -21.18
CA MET A 254 -15.55 -19.14 -21.92
C MET A 254 -15.81 -20.38 -21.04
N LEU A 255 -15.34 -20.37 -19.79
CA LEU A 255 -15.54 -21.48 -18.84
C LEU A 255 -16.95 -21.53 -18.23
N THR A 256 -17.60 -20.37 -18.08
CA THR A 256 -18.94 -20.23 -17.47
C THR A 256 -20.07 -20.14 -18.49
N GLY A 257 -19.77 -20.08 -19.78
CA GLY A 257 -20.73 -20.23 -20.88
C GLY A 257 -21.68 -21.43 -20.70
N PRO A 258 -21.20 -22.65 -20.40
CA PRO A 258 -22.08 -23.79 -20.19
C PRO A 258 -22.89 -23.75 -18.88
N THR A 259 -22.55 -22.87 -17.93
CA THR A 259 -23.24 -22.72 -16.63
C THR A 259 -24.00 -21.40 -16.50
N ASN A 260 -24.16 -20.66 -17.61
CA ASN A 260 -24.89 -19.39 -17.67
C ASN A 260 -24.36 -18.34 -16.66
N GLY A 261 -23.02 -18.22 -16.55
CA GLY A 261 -22.37 -17.22 -15.69
C GLY A 261 -22.32 -17.58 -14.20
N LYS A 262 -22.66 -18.81 -13.82
CA LYS A 262 -22.62 -19.25 -12.43
C LYS A 262 -21.24 -19.73 -11.99
N SER A 263 -21.03 -19.71 -10.68
CA SER A 263 -19.78 -19.97 -9.95
C SER A 263 -18.90 -21.09 -10.53
N LEU A 264 -17.57 -20.95 -10.37
CA LEU A 264 -16.59 -21.95 -10.83
C LEU A 264 -16.85 -23.36 -10.26
N ILE A 265 -17.49 -23.44 -9.08
CA ILE A 265 -17.88 -24.71 -8.47
C ILE A 265 -19.00 -25.43 -9.23
N GLU A 266 -19.94 -24.69 -9.83
CA GLU A 266 -20.96 -25.30 -10.69
C GLU A 266 -20.35 -25.82 -12.00
N VAL A 267 -19.34 -25.13 -12.55
CA VAL A 267 -18.58 -25.62 -13.71
C VAL A 267 -17.84 -26.90 -13.36
N ALA A 268 -17.20 -26.96 -12.18
CA ALA A 268 -16.54 -28.17 -11.70
C ALA A 268 -17.53 -29.32 -11.47
N ASN A 269 -18.69 -29.03 -10.88
CA ASN A 269 -19.75 -30.01 -10.69
C ASN A 269 -20.30 -30.51 -12.02
N HIS A 270 -20.49 -29.64 -13.02
CA HIS A 270 -20.91 -30.01 -14.36
C HIS A 270 -19.84 -30.83 -15.10
N LEU A 271 -18.57 -30.50 -14.92
CA LEU A 271 -17.48 -31.31 -15.45
C LEU A 271 -17.45 -32.69 -14.77
N SER A 272 -17.65 -32.74 -13.45
CA SER A 272 -17.70 -34.00 -12.70
C SER A 272 -18.91 -34.86 -13.07
N SER A 273 -20.07 -34.25 -13.35
CA SER A 273 -21.25 -34.98 -13.79
C SER A 273 -21.05 -35.51 -15.20
N LYS A 274 -20.43 -34.74 -16.11
CA LYS A 274 -20.00 -35.20 -17.43
C LYS A 274 -18.94 -36.30 -17.35
N LEU A 275 -18.01 -36.22 -16.40
CA LEU A 275 -17.00 -37.26 -16.16
C LEU A 275 -17.66 -38.55 -15.67
N PHE A 276 -18.62 -38.44 -14.75
CA PHE A 276 -19.42 -39.57 -14.25
C PHE A 276 -20.27 -40.21 -15.36
N LEU A 277 -20.80 -39.38 -16.27
CA LEU A 277 -21.49 -39.85 -17.48
C LEU A 277 -20.54 -40.51 -18.50
N LEU A 278 -19.23 -40.24 -18.45
CA LEU A 278 -18.27 -40.85 -19.37
C LEU A 278 -17.86 -42.27 -18.93
N GLU A 279 -18.23 -42.70 -17.72
CA GLU A 279 -18.08 -44.08 -17.30
C GLU A 279 -19.10 -44.97 -18.04
N ALA A 280 -18.59 -45.81 -18.94
CA ALA A 280 -19.36 -46.74 -19.78
C ALA A 280 -20.49 -47.51 -19.05
N PRO A 281 -20.31 -48.08 -17.84
CA PRO A 281 -21.40 -48.81 -17.17
C PRO A 281 -22.56 -47.91 -16.72
N ASN A 282 -22.31 -46.62 -16.48
CA ASN A 282 -23.33 -45.69 -16.01
C ASN A 282 -24.21 -45.18 -17.16
N ILE A 283 -23.67 -45.08 -18.38
CA ILE A 283 -24.44 -44.69 -19.58
C ILE A 283 -25.54 -45.70 -19.86
N GLU A 284 -25.21 -47.00 -19.89
CA GLU A 284 -26.17 -48.07 -20.17
C GLU A 284 -27.27 -48.15 -19.08
N GLN A 285 -26.89 -47.96 -17.81
CA GLN A 285 -27.86 -47.95 -16.71
C GLN A 285 -28.78 -46.71 -16.74
N VAL A 286 -28.26 -45.55 -17.13
CA VAL A 286 -29.03 -44.31 -17.27
C VAL A 286 -29.98 -44.40 -18.47
N GLU A 287 -29.54 -44.97 -19.59
CA GLU A 287 -30.37 -45.20 -20.78
C GLU A 287 -31.55 -46.14 -20.46
N ALA A 288 -31.28 -47.25 -19.77
CA ALA A 288 -32.33 -48.18 -19.34
C ALA A 288 -33.35 -47.51 -18.40
N ARG A 289 -32.90 -46.65 -17.48
CA ARG A 289 -33.80 -45.91 -16.57
C ARG A 289 -34.59 -44.82 -17.30
N LEU A 290 -33.98 -44.15 -18.29
CA LEU A 290 -34.65 -43.14 -19.12
C LEU A 290 -35.79 -43.74 -19.94
N LEU A 291 -35.59 -44.92 -20.52
CA LEU A 291 -36.64 -45.64 -21.26
C LEU A 291 -37.84 -45.97 -20.36
N VAL A 292 -37.59 -46.43 -19.13
CA VAL A 292 -38.66 -46.70 -18.14
C VAL A 292 -39.36 -45.42 -17.70
N LEU A 293 -38.62 -44.32 -17.49
CA LEU A 293 -39.18 -43.02 -17.15
C LEU A 293 -40.06 -42.47 -18.28
N GLN A 294 -39.61 -42.59 -19.53
CA GLN A 294 -40.35 -42.14 -20.71
C GLN A 294 -41.69 -42.87 -20.84
N GLN A 295 -41.71 -44.19 -20.61
CA GLN A 295 -42.95 -44.97 -20.59
C GLN A 295 -43.89 -44.52 -19.46
N ARG A 296 -43.36 -44.24 -18.26
CA ARG A 296 -44.18 -43.72 -17.15
C ARG A 296 -44.68 -42.30 -17.40
N LEU A 297 -43.89 -41.46 -18.08
CA LEU A 297 -44.25 -40.10 -18.44
C LEU A 297 -45.38 -40.10 -19.50
N GLN A 298 -45.33 -41.01 -20.46
CA GLN A 298 -46.43 -41.22 -21.41
C GLN A 298 -47.72 -41.62 -20.67
N GLN A 299 -47.65 -42.60 -19.77
CA GLN A 299 -48.79 -43.02 -18.95
C GLN A 299 -49.34 -41.92 -18.02
N LEU A 300 -48.46 -41.03 -17.51
CA LEU A 300 -48.86 -39.88 -16.71
C LEU A 300 -49.43 -38.75 -17.57
N SER A 301 -48.90 -38.52 -18.78
CA SER A 301 -49.43 -37.53 -19.71
C SER A 301 -50.88 -37.84 -20.10
N GLU A 302 -51.20 -39.12 -20.32
CA GLU A 302 -52.57 -39.59 -20.58
C GLU A 302 -53.52 -39.33 -19.39
N LYS A 303 -52.99 -39.33 -18.16
CA LYS A 303 -53.75 -39.07 -16.92
C LYS A 303 -53.82 -37.60 -16.52
N ARG A 304 -52.83 -36.78 -16.90
CA ARG A 304 -52.71 -35.36 -16.51
C ARG A 304 -53.63 -34.41 -17.27
N VAL A 305 -54.07 -34.78 -18.47
CA VAL A 305 -54.95 -33.94 -19.31
C VAL A 305 -56.28 -33.58 -18.62
N LEU A 306 -56.66 -34.29 -17.55
CA LEU A 306 -57.94 -34.09 -16.87
C LEU A 306 -57.89 -33.14 -15.66
N GLN A 307 -56.72 -32.65 -15.23
CA GLN A 307 -56.66 -31.87 -13.99
C GLN A 307 -55.47 -30.91 -13.94
N GLU A 308 -55.66 -29.68 -14.41
CA GLU A 308 -54.94 -28.48 -13.93
C GLU A 308 -55.64 -27.19 -14.42
N ASP A 309 -55.92 -26.26 -13.49
CA ASP A 309 -56.38 -24.90 -13.80
C ASP A 309 -55.22 -24.14 -14.45
N ALA A 310 -55.25 -23.99 -15.78
CA ALA A 310 -54.21 -23.29 -16.56
C ALA A 310 -53.84 -21.91 -15.99
N ASP A 311 -54.82 -21.20 -15.41
CA ASP A 311 -54.63 -19.89 -14.78
C ASP A 311 -53.79 -19.95 -13.49
N ARG A 312 -53.90 -21.03 -12.71
CA ARG A 312 -53.05 -21.23 -11.52
C ARG A 312 -51.63 -21.56 -11.95
N GLN A 313 -51.47 -22.36 -13.00
CA GLN A 313 -50.16 -22.70 -13.55
C GLN A 313 -49.45 -21.44 -14.11
N SER A 314 -50.18 -20.56 -14.82
CA SER A 314 -49.65 -19.28 -15.31
C SER A 314 -49.16 -18.39 -14.17
N LYS A 315 -49.98 -18.23 -13.12
CA LYS A 315 -49.62 -17.43 -11.94
C LYS A 315 -48.42 -18.01 -11.19
N VAL A 316 -48.34 -19.33 -11.06
CA VAL A 316 -47.20 -20.00 -10.43
C VAL A 316 -45.93 -19.81 -11.26
N ASN A 317 -46.03 -19.88 -12.59
CA ASN A 317 -44.88 -19.63 -13.47
C ASN A 317 -44.42 -18.16 -13.40
N GLU A 318 -45.34 -17.20 -13.36
CA GLU A 318 -45.00 -15.78 -13.15
C GLU A 318 -44.30 -15.56 -11.79
N LEU A 319 -44.81 -16.17 -10.72
CA LEU A 319 -44.18 -16.11 -9.40
C LEU A 319 -42.81 -16.79 -9.38
N TYR A 320 -42.63 -17.88 -10.12
CA TYR A 320 -41.34 -18.56 -10.24
C TYR A 320 -40.31 -17.71 -10.96
N GLU A 321 -40.69 -17.02 -12.05
CA GLU A 321 -39.81 -16.08 -12.74
C GLU A 321 -39.44 -14.88 -11.87
N LEU A 322 -40.40 -14.33 -11.10
CA LEU A 322 -40.12 -13.28 -10.12
C LEU A 322 -39.19 -13.77 -9.02
N LEU A 323 -39.40 -14.98 -8.49
CA LEU A 323 -38.53 -15.59 -7.49
C LEU A 323 -37.13 -15.80 -8.04
N ARG A 324 -36.98 -16.29 -9.28
CA ARG A 324 -35.68 -16.49 -9.92
C ARG A 324 -34.91 -15.17 -10.09
N LYS A 325 -35.59 -14.08 -10.45
CA LYS A 325 -34.99 -12.74 -10.48
C LYS A 325 -34.62 -12.27 -9.07
N ALA A 326 -35.49 -12.49 -8.09
CA ALA A 326 -35.23 -12.11 -6.70
C ALA A 326 -34.09 -12.91 -6.05
N ASP A 327 -33.88 -14.16 -6.44
CA ASP A 327 -32.83 -15.03 -5.91
C ASP A 327 -31.44 -14.47 -6.23
N THR A 328 -31.25 -13.95 -7.46
CA THR A 328 -30.01 -13.26 -7.84
C THR A 328 -29.75 -11.99 -7.01
N LEU A 329 -30.82 -11.29 -6.61
CA LEU A 329 -30.72 -10.12 -5.74
C LEU A 329 -30.47 -10.51 -4.28
N SER A 330 -31.02 -11.64 -3.84
CA SER A 330 -30.86 -12.19 -2.49
C SER A 330 -29.40 -12.43 -2.15
N ASP A 331 -28.61 -12.98 -3.08
CA ASP A 331 -27.16 -13.19 -2.88
C ASP A 331 -26.38 -11.86 -2.79
N SER A 332 -26.83 -10.82 -3.49
CA SER A 332 -26.17 -9.51 -3.51
C SER A 332 -26.51 -8.64 -2.30
N LEU A 333 -27.68 -8.84 -1.68
CA LEU A 333 -28.21 -7.98 -0.63
C LEU A 333 -27.32 -7.97 0.64
N PRO A 334 -26.86 -9.11 1.20
CA PRO A 334 -25.94 -9.12 2.34
C PRO A 334 -24.65 -8.35 2.04
N ARG A 335 -24.09 -8.52 0.84
CA ARG A 335 -22.85 -7.84 0.41
C ARG A 335 -23.03 -6.32 0.33
N VAL A 336 -24.19 -5.84 -0.14
CA VAL A 336 -24.51 -4.41 -0.16
C VAL A 336 -24.67 -3.87 1.26
N VAL A 337 -25.33 -4.61 2.16
CA VAL A 337 -25.50 -4.21 3.56
C VAL A 337 -24.14 -4.15 4.28
N GLU A 338 -23.28 -5.16 4.12
CA GLU A 338 -21.92 -5.13 4.69
C GLU A 338 -21.12 -3.93 4.18
N ARG A 339 -21.20 -3.63 2.87
CA ARG A 339 -20.55 -2.45 2.30
C ARG A 339 -21.09 -1.15 2.89
N LEU A 340 -22.40 -1.05 3.12
CA LEU A 340 -23.02 0.12 3.76
C LEU A 340 -22.55 0.28 5.21
N VAL A 341 -22.40 -0.82 5.95
CA VAL A 341 -21.85 -0.80 7.32
C VAL A 341 -20.38 -0.36 7.29
N CYS A 342 -19.55 -0.90 6.40
CA CYS A 342 -18.16 -0.45 6.26
C CYS A 342 -18.03 1.03 5.85
N LEU A 343 -18.99 1.56 5.09
CA LEU A 343 -19.02 2.96 4.66
C LEU A 343 -19.73 3.89 5.65
N GLN A 344 -20.31 3.37 6.72
CA GLN A 344 -21.10 4.14 7.69
C GLN A 344 -20.29 5.30 8.27
N ASP A 345 -19.07 5.05 8.74
CA ASP A 345 -18.22 6.06 9.35
C ASP A 345 -17.86 7.18 8.37
N ILE A 346 -17.62 6.83 7.11
CA ILE A 346 -17.33 7.80 6.04
C ILE A 346 -18.56 8.63 5.71
N HIS A 347 -19.75 8.00 5.64
CA HIS A 347 -21.00 8.71 5.42
C HIS A 347 -21.33 9.65 6.59
N GLU A 348 -21.08 9.24 7.83
CA GLU A 348 -21.24 10.08 9.02
C GLU A 348 -20.28 11.27 9.00
N GLN A 349 -19.01 11.05 8.66
CA GLN A 349 -18.03 12.12 8.48
C GLN A 349 -18.43 13.09 7.37
N ALA A 350 -18.94 12.61 6.24
CA ALA A 350 -19.43 13.45 5.14
C ALA A 350 -20.63 14.31 5.57
N LEU A 351 -21.54 13.75 6.39
CA LEU A 351 -22.66 14.48 6.97
C LEU A 351 -22.17 15.58 7.92
N HIS A 352 -21.21 15.28 8.79
CA HIS A 352 -20.57 16.28 9.66
C HIS A 352 -19.83 17.35 8.86
N PHE A 353 -19.16 16.98 7.78
CA PHE A 353 -18.47 17.92 6.90
C PHE A 353 -19.43 18.92 6.27
N SER A 354 -20.58 18.46 5.75
CA SER A 354 -21.62 19.35 5.21
C SER A 354 -22.14 20.33 6.26
N LYS A 355 -22.36 19.87 7.50
CA LYS A 355 -22.75 20.75 8.62
C LYS A 355 -21.66 21.76 8.98
N ALA A 356 -20.41 21.32 9.08
CA ALA A 356 -19.27 22.19 9.37
C ALA A 356 -19.06 23.24 8.27
N LEU A 357 -19.26 22.87 7.00
CA LEU A 357 -19.19 23.77 5.86
C LEU A 357 -20.27 24.86 5.94
N ASN A 358 -21.52 24.49 6.25
CA ASN A 358 -22.60 25.46 6.44
C ASN A 358 -22.32 26.39 7.63
N GLN A 359 -21.78 25.86 8.74
CA GLN A 359 -21.38 26.69 9.87
C GLN A 359 -20.25 27.65 9.50
N LEU A 360 -19.27 27.21 8.72
CA LEU A 360 -18.18 28.04 8.24
C LEU A 360 -18.67 29.14 7.30
N ASP A 361 -19.61 28.84 6.41
CA ASP A 361 -20.24 29.86 5.55
C ASP A 361 -21.00 30.91 6.38
N LEU A 362 -21.77 30.48 7.39
CA LEU A 362 -22.44 31.42 8.31
C LEU A 362 -21.44 32.30 9.08
N VAL A 363 -20.33 31.72 9.56
CA VAL A 363 -19.27 32.48 10.24
C VAL A 363 -18.60 33.45 9.27
N GLN A 364 -18.35 33.04 8.03
CA GLN A 364 -17.77 33.89 6.98
C GLN A 364 -18.71 35.05 6.63
N GLN A 365 -20.01 34.79 6.49
CA GLN A 365 -21.02 35.83 6.27
C GLN A 365 -21.05 36.82 7.44
N HIS A 366 -21.07 36.33 8.68
CA HIS A 366 -21.04 37.17 9.88
C HIS A 366 -19.75 38.01 9.96
N LEU A 367 -18.59 37.41 9.67
CA LEU A 367 -17.30 38.11 9.69
C LEU A 367 -17.23 39.16 8.58
N SER A 368 -17.79 38.88 7.40
CA SER A 368 -17.90 39.86 6.31
C SER A 368 -18.80 41.06 6.67
N LEU A 369 -19.90 40.82 7.39
CA LEU A 369 -20.78 41.87 7.90
C LEU A 369 -20.08 42.67 9.00
N GLY A 370 -19.37 42.00 9.92
CA GLY A 370 -18.55 42.63 10.95
C GLY A 370 -17.46 43.52 10.36
N LEU A 371 -16.77 43.05 9.31
CA LEU A 371 -15.75 43.82 8.61
C LEU A 371 -16.34 45.06 7.93
N LYS A 372 -17.50 44.92 7.26
CA LYS A 372 -18.24 46.05 6.67
C LYS A 372 -18.68 47.08 7.72
N ASN A 373 -19.07 46.62 8.92
CA ASN A 373 -19.44 47.52 10.01
C ASN A 373 -18.22 48.24 10.58
N ASN A 374 -17.10 47.55 10.78
CA ASN A 374 -15.84 48.17 11.22
C ASN A 374 -15.34 49.20 10.19
N ASP A 375 -15.46 48.91 8.90
CA ASP A 375 -15.10 49.83 7.82
C ASP A 375 -15.97 51.10 7.85
N LYS A 376 -17.29 50.95 8.06
CA LYS A 376 -18.19 52.10 8.29
C LYS A 376 -17.79 52.91 9.51
N SER A 377 -17.53 52.26 10.65
CA SER A 377 -17.11 52.95 11.88
C SER A 377 -15.77 53.69 11.70
N LEU A 378 -14.81 53.12 10.96
CA LEU A 378 -13.56 53.79 10.63
C LEU A 378 -13.78 54.98 9.69
N SER A 379 -14.64 54.85 8.68
CA SER A 379 -15.02 55.97 7.81
C SER A 379 -15.70 57.10 8.59
N ASP A 380 -16.57 56.75 9.54
CA ASP A 380 -17.24 57.73 10.41
C ASP A 380 -16.24 58.39 11.36
N VAL A 381 -15.31 57.64 11.96
CA VAL A 381 -14.21 58.20 12.78
C VAL A 381 -13.35 59.13 11.93
N GLN A 382 -13.00 58.75 10.70
CA GLN A 382 -12.23 59.58 9.78
C GLN A 382 -12.95 60.89 9.45
N LYS A 383 -14.26 60.84 9.15
CA LYS A 383 -15.08 62.04 8.94
C LYS A 383 -15.12 62.93 10.19
N ASN A 384 -15.32 62.34 11.37
CA ASN A 384 -15.31 63.06 12.64
C ASN A 384 -13.94 63.72 12.90
N PHE A 385 -12.83 63.06 12.58
CA PHE A 385 -11.49 63.66 12.70
C PHE A 385 -11.30 64.85 11.77
N VAL A 386 -11.74 64.77 10.51
CA VAL A 386 -11.68 65.89 9.57
C VAL A 386 -12.52 67.08 10.08
N GLN A 387 -13.75 66.82 10.52
CA GLN A 387 -14.62 67.86 11.10
C GLN A 387 -14.04 68.46 12.39
N ASN A 388 -13.43 67.65 13.25
CA ASN A 388 -12.76 68.13 14.46
C ASN A 388 -11.53 68.99 14.13
N ILE A 389 -10.73 68.60 13.14
CA ILE A 389 -9.58 69.42 12.68
C ILE A 389 -10.06 70.75 12.09
N GLU A 390 -11.12 70.74 11.29
CA GLU A 390 -11.71 71.98 10.75
C GLU A 390 -12.23 72.90 11.84
N THR A 391 -12.91 72.35 12.86
CA THR A 391 -13.41 73.15 13.99
C THR A 391 -12.26 73.67 14.85
N ILE A 392 -11.21 72.89 15.09
CA ILE A 392 -9.99 73.36 15.77
C ILE A 392 -9.34 74.48 14.97
N ASN A 393 -9.18 74.34 13.64
CA ASN A 393 -8.62 75.40 12.79
C ASN A 393 -9.47 76.68 12.82
N LYS A 394 -10.80 76.56 12.76
CA LYS A 394 -11.72 77.69 12.93
C LYS A 394 -11.53 78.35 14.30
N ASN A 395 -11.44 77.57 15.37
CA ASN A 395 -11.21 78.09 16.72
C ASN A 395 -9.85 78.79 16.86
N ILE A 396 -8.78 78.23 16.29
CA ILE A 396 -7.44 78.84 16.27
C ILE A 396 -7.48 80.16 15.52
N SER A 397 -8.10 80.21 14.33
CA SER A 397 -8.22 81.44 13.54
C SER A 397 -9.02 82.54 14.28
N LEU A 398 -10.07 82.16 15.00
CA LEU A 398 -10.83 83.08 15.86
C LEU A 398 -9.97 83.59 17.02
N LEU A 399 -9.20 82.72 17.67
CA LEU A 399 -8.25 83.10 18.71
C LEU A 399 -7.19 84.06 18.18
N GLU A 400 -6.62 83.79 17.01
CA GLU A 400 -5.61 84.61 16.36
C GLU A 400 -6.17 86.00 15.98
N SER A 401 -7.40 86.06 15.45
CA SER A 401 -8.10 87.32 15.21
C SER A 401 -8.30 88.12 16.50
N LYS A 402 -8.72 87.49 17.60
CA LYS A 402 -8.89 88.16 18.90
C LYS A 402 -7.54 88.65 19.47
N LEU A 403 -6.49 87.85 19.32
CA LEU A 403 -5.15 88.19 19.79
C LEU A 403 -4.55 89.34 18.97
N SER A 404 -4.87 89.42 17.67
CA SER A 404 -4.51 90.55 16.82
C SER A 404 -5.26 91.84 17.19
N GLN A 405 -6.53 91.73 17.60
CA GLN A 405 -7.33 92.87 18.08
C GLN A 405 -6.82 93.42 19.43
N LEU A 406 -6.24 92.56 20.27
CA LEU A 406 -5.62 92.94 21.56
C LEU A 406 -4.21 93.55 21.42
N LYS A 407 -3.58 93.42 20.24
CA LYS A 407 -2.25 93.99 19.95
C LYS A 407 -2.30 95.42 19.37
N LYS A 408 -3.49 95.99 19.18
CA LYS A 408 -3.71 97.42 18.94
C LYS A 408 -4.19 98.07 20.23
#